data_AF-X0W575-F1
#
_entry.id   AF-X0W575-F1
#
_cell.length_a   1.000
_cell.length_b   1.000
_cell.length_c   1.000
_cell.angle_alpha   90.00
_cell.angle_beta   90.00
_cell.angle_gamma   90.00
#
_symmetry.space_group_name_H-M   'P 1'
#
loop_
_entity.id
_entity.type
_entity.pdbx_description
1 polymer ?
#
loop_
_entity_poly.entity_id
_entity_poly.type
_entity_poly.pdbx_seq_one_letter_code
_entity_poly.pdbx_strand_id
1 'polypeptide(L)'
;YINGVNYWEEDPKTGLSEGRTEVVEVKVWWHSDWSADIGVMHRSADVEMMLSYHRPGEPAMLTEKRLIAVSAPDKNGRYHIDWHSTFTAGEKDVLLDRTPIPGEKGGKGFGGYAGLSVRMAKATRGWEFVDSEGRKDKEAHGKKARWADFSGKIGEGKVAGVTIFDHPGNLRYPSPWYVEKGMPYFSPAVLFDKAYTLPAGKSLTLRYRILIHPGRADKAMLEAELKAFLKTTDIEVRIESAKKLSALGTAMVTYSG
;
A
#
# COMPACT_ATOMS: atom_id res chain seq x y z
N TYR A 1 -4.98 -8.07 -13.12
CA TYR A 1 -5.77 -7.81 -14.33
C TYR A 1 -7.09 -7.22 -13.91
N ILE A 2 -7.64 -6.31 -14.71
CA ILE A 2 -8.98 -5.76 -14.50
C ILE A 2 -9.78 -6.09 -15.75
N ASN A 3 -10.87 -6.85 -15.61
CA ASN A 3 -11.68 -7.36 -16.72
C ASN A 3 -10.83 -8.02 -17.83
N GLY A 4 -9.85 -8.83 -17.43
CA GLY A 4 -8.98 -9.56 -18.35
C GLY A 4 -7.88 -8.73 -19.03
N VAL A 5 -7.69 -7.46 -18.65
CA VAL A 5 -6.65 -6.57 -19.20
C VAL A 5 -5.53 -6.31 -18.18
N ASN A 6 -4.27 -6.22 -18.64
CA ASN A 6 -3.10 -5.89 -17.81
C ASN A 6 -2.92 -4.36 -17.67
N TYR A 7 -2.69 -3.85 -16.47
CA TYR A 7 -2.58 -2.40 -16.18
C TYR A 7 -1.21 -1.95 -15.66
N TRP A 8 -0.25 -2.85 -15.46
CA TRP A 8 1.03 -2.52 -14.81
C TRP A 8 2.26 -2.92 -15.61
N GLU A 9 2.16 -3.93 -16.48
CA GLU A 9 3.30 -4.38 -17.26
C GLU A 9 3.34 -3.60 -18.56
N GLU A 10 4.37 -2.79 -18.71
CA GLU A 10 4.58 -1.98 -19.91
C GLU A 10 5.13 -2.84 -21.03
N ASP A 11 4.54 -2.71 -22.22
CA ASP A 11 5.12 -3.25 -23.44
C ASP A 11 6.47 -2.55 -23.72
N PRO A 12 7.59 -3.29 -23.89
CA PRO A 12 8.92 -2.70 -24.04
C PRO A 12 9.10 -1.78 -25.25
N LYS A 13 8.23 -1.88 -26.27
CA LYS A 13 8.30 -1.04 -27.46
C LYS A 13 7.53 0.27 -27.27
N THR A 14 6.40 0.21 -26.57
CA THR A 14 5.52 1.38 -26.40
C THR A 14 5.71 2.09 -25.07
N GLY A 15 6.28 1.42 -24.06
CA GLY A 15 6.36 1.92 -22.69
C GLY A 15 5.00 2.02 -22.00
N LEU A 16 3.96 1.39 -22.54
CA LEU A 16 2.59 1.47 -22.04
C LEU A 16 2.07 0.07 -21.75
N SER A 17 1.24 -0.08 -20.71
CA SER A 17 0.52 -1.33 -20.44
C SER A 17 -0.62 -1.54 -21.45
N GLU A 18 -1.45 -2.57 -21.31
CA GLU A 18 -2.61 -2.78 -22.19
C GLU A 18 -3.77 -1.85 -21.80
N GLY A 19 -4.10 -1.85 -20.51
CA GLY A 19 -4.94 -0.83 -19.88
C GLY A 19 -4.14 0.42 -19.53
N ARG A 20 -4.82 1.47 -19.07
CA ARG A 20 -4.22 2.74 -18.64
C ARG A 20 -4.59 2.99 -17.19
N THR A 21 -3.58 3.35 -16.40
CA THR A 21 -3.75 3.86 -15.04
C THR A 21 -3.27 5.30 -15.04
N GLU A 22 -4.15 6.25 -14.76
CA GLU A 22 -3.82 7.66 -14.78
C GLU A 22 -4.08 8.29 -13.40
N VAL A 23 -3.16 9.13 -12.95
CA VAL A 23 -3.38 9.99 -11.78
C VAL A 23 -4.10 11.24 -12.28
N VAL A 24 -5.37 11.34 -11.92
CA VAL A 24 -6.28 12.41 -12.36
C VAL A 24 -6.11 13.66 -11.51
N GLU A 25 -5.88 13.49 -10.20
CA GLU A 25 -5.73 14.59 -9.25
C GLU A 25 -4.80 14.19 -8.11
N VAL A 26 -4.01 15.15 -7.61
CA VAL A 26 -3.22 15.01 -6.38
C VAL A 26 -3.40 16.25 -5.52
N LYS A 27 -3.75 16.05 -4.25
CA LYS A 27 -3.79 17.08 -3.21
C LYS A 27 -2.86 16.68 -2.09
N VAL A 28 -2.09 17.64 -1.56
CA VAL A 28 -1.13 17.43 -0.48
C VAL A 28 -1.35 18.46 0.61
N TRP A 29 -1.47 17.99 1.85
CA TRP A 29 -1.51 18.83 3.06
C TRP A 29 -0.29 18.53 3.91
N TRP A 30 0.50 19.55 4.20
CA TRP A 30 1.66 19.46 5.08
C TRP A 30 1.27 19.85 6.49
N HIS A 31 1.75 19.08 7.47
CA HIS A 31 1.56 19.36 8.88
C HIS A 31 2.92 19.59 9.53
N SER A 32 3.05 20.67 10.29
CA SER A 32 4.21 20.91 11.14
C SER A 32 3.98 20.21 12.48
N ASP A 33 4.69 19.10 12.72
CA ASP A 33 4.83 18.54 14.06
C ASP A 33 6.12 19.10 14.67
N TRP A 34 5.94 20.07 15.56
CA TRP A 34 7.06 20.64 16.29
C TRP A 34 7.43 19.67 17.43
N SER A 35 8.59 19.02 17.34
CA SER A 35 9.14 18.28 18.48
C SER A 35 9.99 19.23 19.33
N ALA A 36 9.51 19.54 20.53
CA ALA A 36 10.19 20.46 21.46
C ALA A 36 11.55 19.92 21.95
N ASP A 37 11.83 18.63 21.76
CA ASP A 37 13.02 17.97 22.31
C ASP A 37 14.28 18.11 21.45
N ILE A 38 14.18 18.51 20.16
CA ILE A 38 15.35 18.54 19.25
C ILE A 38 15.50 19.86 18.48
N GLY A 39 14.54 20.79 18.52
CA GLY A 39 14.63 22.04 17.74
C GLY A 39 14.61 21.82 16.22
N VAL A 40 14.24 20.61 15.77
CA VAL A 40 14.01 20.26 14.37
C VAL A 40 12.51 20.17 14.14
N MET A 41 12.06 20.90 13.12
CA MET A 41 10.69 20.80 12.62
C MET A 41 10.59 19.54 11.78
N HIS A 42 9.91 18.52 12.31
CA HIS A 42 9.50 17.39 11.50
C HIS A 42 8.28 17.81 10.66
N ARG A 43 7.99 17.04 9.62
CA ARG A 43 6.79 17.24 8.81
C ARG A 43 6.10 15.90 8.64
N SER A 44 4.79 15.90 8.88
CA SER A 44 3.88 14.88 8.39
C SER A 44 3.15 15.41 7.16
N ALA A 45 2.63 14.50 6.34
CA ALA A 45 1.90 14.86 5.13
C ALA A 45 0.71 13.94 4.92
N ASP A 46 -0.43 14.53 4.58
CA ASP A 46 -1.57 13.79 4.06
C ASP A 46 -1.67 14.06 2.55
N VAL A 47 -1.83 12.99 1.77
CA VAL A 47 -1.95 13.03 0.31
C VAL A 47 -3.26 12.37 -0.08
N GLU A 48 -4.05 13.05 -0.90
CA GLU A 48 -5.24 12.50 -1.56
C GLU A 48 -4.95 12.43 -3.06
N MET A 49 -5.05 11.25 -3.64
CA MET A 49 -4.90 11.02 -5.08
C MET A 49 -6.18 10.44 -5.65
N MET A 50 -6.58 10.91 -6.82
CA MET A 50 -7.63 10.29 -7.62
C MET A 50 -6.98 9.60 -8.80
N LEU A 51 -7.26 8.31 -8.98
CA LEU A 51 -6.77 7.52 -10.09
C LEU A 51 -7.93 6.98 -10.93
N SER A 52 -7.70 6.84 -12.24
CA SER A 52 -8.60 6.18 -13.17
C SER A 52 -7.94 4.93 -13.76
N TYR A 53 -8.76 3.91 -14.00
CA TYR A 53 -8.39 2.70 -14.75
C TYR A 53 -9.32 2.56 -15.95
N HIS A 54 -8.76 2.62 -17.14
CA HIS A 54 -9.51 2.58 -18.39
C HIS A 54 -8.75 1.84 -19.49
N ARG A 55 -9.45 1.47 -20.56
CA ARG A 55 -8.79 1.08 -21.81
C ARG A 55 -8.43 2.33 -22.62
N PRO A 56 -7.45 2.25 -23.54
CA PRO A 56 -7.13 3.37 -24.41
C PRO A 56 -8.37 3.87 -25.17
N GLY A 57 -8.70 5.15 -25.04
CA GLY A 57 -9.86 5.78 -25.71
C GLY A 57 -11.23 5.47 -25.10
N GLU A 58 -11.30 4.70 -24.01
CA GLU A 58 -12.54 4.37 -23.30
C GLU A 58 -12.65 5.13 -21.96
N PRO A 59 -13.88 5.34 -21.45
CA PRO A 59 -14.06 5.90 -20.11
C PRO A 59 -13.54 4.97 -19.00
N ALA A 60 -13.32 5.53 -17.81
CA ALA A 60 -12.90 4.77 -16.63
C ALA A 60 -13.93 3.71 -16.23
N MET A 61 -13.48 2.46 -16.13
CA MET A 61 -14.29 1.35 -15.61
C MET A 61 -14.16 1.22 -14.09
N LEU A 62 -13.04 1.68 -13.54
CA LEU A 62 -12.72 1.69 -12.13
C LEU A 62 -12.02 3.00 -11.81
N THR A 63 -12.37 3.61 -10.68
CA THR A 63 -11.61 4.74 -10.12
C THR A 63 -11.07 4.34 -8.75
N GLU A 64 -10.01 5.00 -8.31
CA GLU A 64 -9.47 4.85 -6.96
C GLU A 64 -9.32 6.23 -6.32
N LYS A 65 -9.92 6.39 -5.13
CA LYS A 65 -9.50 7.44 -4.19
C LYS A 65 -8.46 6.84 -3.27
N ARG A 66 -7.23 7.35 -3.34
CA ARG A 66 -6.11 6.91 -2.51
C ARG A 66 -5.74 7.98 -1.51
N LEU A 67 -5.66 7.60 -0.25
CA LEU A 67 -5.22 8.46 0.85
C LEU A 67 -3.93 7.89 1.43
N ILE A 68 -2.93 8.76 1.56
CA ILE A 68 -1.63 8.41 2.13
C ILE A 68 -1.34 9.39 3.25
N ALA A 69 -1.15 8.91 4.47
CA ALA A 69 -0.72 9.73 5.60
C ALA A 69 0.67 9.29 6.05
N VAL A 70 1.65 10.19 5.97
CA VAL A 70 3.02 9.94 6.39
C VAL A 70 3.25 10.60 7.74
N SER A 71 3.65 9.80 8.74
CA SER A 71 4.01 10.32 10.06
C SER A 71 5.39 10.98 10.03
N ALA A 72 5.63 11.91 10.96
CA ALA A 72 7.00 12.26 11.30
C ALA A 72 7.77 11.04 11.83
N PRO A 73 9.09 11.01 11.65
CA PRO A 73 9.96 10.08 12.35
C PRO A 73 9.87 10.26 13.87
N ASP A 74 9.82 9.16 14.61
CA ASP A 74 9.98 9.17 16.05
C ASP A 74 11.47 9.30 16.45
N LYS A 75 11.73 9.34 17.76
CA LYS A 75 13.09 9.44 18.32
C LYS A 75 14.05 8.31 17.89
N ASN A 76 13.53 7.19 17.40
CA ASN A 76 14.31 6.06 16.92
C ASN A 76 14.41 6.05 15.39
N GLY A 77 13.94 7.11 14.71
CA GLY A 77 13.91 7.22 13.26
C GLY A 77 12.83 6.36 12.59
N ARG A 78 11.86 5.82 13.35
CA ARG A 78 10.74 5.06 12.78
C ARG A 78 9.67 6.02 12.31
N TYR A 79 9.11 5.75 11.15
CA TYR A 79 7.92 6.44 10.67
C TYR A 79 7.00 5.45 9.99
N HIS A 80 5.71 5.78 9.93
CA HIS A 80 4.73 4.98 9.24
C HIS A 80 4.05 5.74 8.12
N ILE A 81 3.54 4.98 7.17
CA ILE A 81 2.73 5.44 6.06
C ILE A 81 1.41 4.68 6.16
N ASP A 82 0.34 5.37 6.51
CA ASP A 82 -1.00 4.82 6.39
C ASP A 82 -1.47 4.97 4.95
N TRP A 83 -1.98 3.89 4.37
CA TRP A 83 -2.38 3.80 2.97
C TRP A 83 -3.79 3.26 2.88
N HIS A 84 -4.73 4.09 2.43
CA HIS A 84 -6.11 3.69 2.14
C HIS A 84 -6.37 3.81 0.63
N SER A 85 -6.86 2.73 0.02
CA SER A 85 -7.29 2.71 -1.38
C SER A 85 -8.76 2.33 -1.45
N THR A 86 -9.60 3.27 -1.88
CA THR A 86 -11.02 3.02 -2.15
C THR A 86 -11.26 2.95 -3.65
N PHE A 87 -11.43 1.73 -4.15
CA PHE A 87 -11.74 1.44 -5.55
C PHE A 87 -13.26 1.48 -5.77
N THR A 88 -13.74 2.17 -6.79
CA THR A 88 -15.18 2.28 -7.12
C THR A 88 -15.43 1.86 -8.55
N ALA A 89 -16.29 0.86 -8.75
CA ALA A 89 -16.69 0.42 -10.08
C ALA A 89 -17.63 1.45 -10.73
N GLY A 90 -17.49 1.64 -12.04
CA GLY A 90 -18.41 2.44 -12.84
C GLY A 90 -19.75 1.74 -13.08
N GLU A 91 -20.30 1.89 -14.28
CA GLU A 91 -21.64 1.37 -14.64
C GLU A 91 -21.73 -0.15 -14.75
N LYS A 92 -20.59 -0.86 -14.78
CA LYS A 92 -20.52 -2.31 -14.93
C LYS A 92 -19.70 -2.93 -13.82
N ASP A 93 -19.96 -4.21 -13.58
CA ASP A 93 -19.14 -5.03 -12.70
C ASP A 93 -17.67 -5.03 -13.15
N VAL A 94 -16.78 -5.00 -12.18
CA VAL A 94 -15.33 -5.03 -12.40
C VAL A 94 -14.77 -6.31 -11.79
N LEU A 95 -14.28 -7.20 -12.63
CA LEU A 95 -13.52 -8.37 -12.22
C LEU A 95 -12.06 -7.96 -11.94
N LEU A 96 -11.70 -7.96 -10.66
CA LEU A 96 -10.33 -7.86 -10.21
C LEU A 96 -9.74 -9.28 -10.15
N ASP A 97 -8.74 -9.52 -10.97
CA ASP A 97 -8.10 -10.83 -11.09
C ASP A 97 -6.57 -10.71 -11.00
N ARG A 98 -5.93 -11.83 -10.74
CA ARG A 98 -4.47 -11.95 -10.71
C ARG A 98 -3.87 -12.00 -12.10
N THR A 99 -2.54 -12.01 -12.17
CA THR A 99 -1.77 -12.34 -13.37
C THR A 99 -2.04 -13.78 -13.80
N PRO A 100 -2.51 -14.04 -15.03
CA PRO A 100 -2.59 -15.39 -15.58
C PRO A 100 -1.21 -16.05 -15.61
N ILE A 101 -1.13 -17.35 -15.29
CA ILE A 101 0.10 -18.12 -15.39
C ILE A 101 0.14 -18.79 -16.77
N PRO A 102 1.16 -18.53 -17.62
CA PRO A 102 1.25 -19.12 -18.96
C PRO A 102 1.20 -20.66 -18.90
N GLY A 103 0.43 -21.28 -19.80
CA GLY A 103 0.30 -22.74 -19.89
C GLY A 103 -0.73 -23.36 -18.93
N GLU A 104 -1.33 -22.58 -18.03
CA GLU A 104 -2.37 -23.06 -17.11
C GLU A 104 -3.71 -22.39 -17.43
N LYS A 105 -4.64 -23.15 -18.01
CA LYS A 105 -6.01 -22.66 -18.27
C LYS A 105 -6.70 -22.36 -16.93
N GLY A 106 -6.85 -21.08 -16.58
CA GLY A 106 -7.34 -20.62 -15.28
C GLY A 106 -6.26 -20.34 -14.21
N GLY A 107 -4.97 -20.61 -14.52
CA GLY A 107 -3.81 -20.50 -13.63
C GLY A 107 -3.87 -21.42 -12.39
N LYS A 108 -2.75 -21.79 -11.78
CA LYS A 108 -2.71 -22.44 -10.45
C LYS A 108 -3.47 -21.62 -9.43
N GLY A 109 -4.42 -22.17 -8.70
CA GLY A 109 -5.30 -21.43 -7.77
C GLY A 109 -4.62 -20.68 -6.61
N PHE A 110 -3.29 -20.63 -6.55
CA PHE A 110 -2.52 -20.06 -5.44
C PHE A 110 -1.37 -19.23 -6.01
N GLY A 111 -1.36 -17.91 -5.78
CA GLY A 111 -0.21 -17.06 -6.14
C GLY A 111 -0.51 -15.69 -6.75
N GLY A 112 -1.75 -15.21 -6.77
CA GLY A 112 -2.02 -13.88 -7.30
C GLY A 112 -1.66 -12.75 -6.34
N TYR A 113 -0.88 -11.76 -6.74
CA TYR A 113 -0.77 -10.48 -6.02
C TYR A 113 -1.53 -9.37 -6.77
N ALA A 114 -2.10 -8.43 -6.02
CA ALA A 114 -2.77 -7.24 -6.56
C ALA A 114 -2.90 -6.18 -5.46
N GLY A 115 -2.99 -4.91 -5.85
CA GLY A 115 -3.05 -3.78 -4.91
C GLY A 115 -1.66 -3.36 -4.42
N LEU A 116 -1.57 -2.95 -3.15
CA LEU A 116 -0.32 -2.49 -2.54
C LEU A 116 0.75 -3.57 -2.63
N SER A 117 1.89 -3.23 -3.19
CA SER A 117 3.04 -4.11 -3.33
C SER A 117 4.32 -3.33 -3.07
N VAL A 118 5.27 -3.95 -2.38
CA VAL A 118 6.56 -3.30 -2.10
C VAL A 118 7.68 -4.13 -2.68
N ARG A 119 8.55 -3.47 -3.44
CA ARG A 119 9.81 -4.02 -3.95
C ARG A 119 10.97 -3.20 -3.42
N MET A 120 11.90 -3.85 -2.74
CA MET A 120 13.04 -3.14 -2.16
C MET A 120 14.14 -2.90 -3.17
N ALA A 121 14.99 -1.93 -2.83
CA ALA A 121 16.15 -1.58 -3.61
C ALA A 121 17.03 -2.81 -3.89
N LYS A 122 17.57 -2.89 -5.11
CA LYS A 122 18.51 -3.95 -5.52
C LYS A 122 19.77 -4.01 -4.66
N ALA A 123 20.08 -2.99 -3.87
CA ALA A 123 21.24 -2.93 -2.99
C ALA A 123 21.03 -3.66 -1.66
N THR A 124 19.80 -4.03 -1.28
CA THR A 124 19.55 -4.72 -0.01
C THR A 124 20.16 -6.13 -0.03
N ARG A 125 20.86 -6.52 1.06
CA ARG A 125 21.54 -7.81 1.18
C ARG A 125 21.15 -8.53 2.47
N GLY A 126 21.30 -9.86 2.48
CA GLY A 126 21.08 -10.68 3.69
C GLY A 126 19.72 -10.46 4.33
N TRP A 127 18.70 -10.24 3.49
CA TRP A 127 17.35 -9.95 3.92
C TRP A 127 16.61 -11.24 4.26
N GLU A 128 15.55 -11.11 5.06
CA GLU A 128 14.60 -12.19 5.33
C GLU A 128 13.17 -11.63 5.33
N PHE A 129 12.20 -12.51 5.14
CA PHE A 129 10.80 -12.23 5.46
C PHE A 129 10.39 -12.92 6.75
N VAL A 130 9.61 -12.24 7.59
CA VAL A 130 8.98 -12.82 8.79
C VAL A 130 7.54 -12.34 8.89
N ASP A 131 6.59 -13.22 9.21
CA ASP A 131 5.20 -12.84 9.43
C ASP A 131 4.77 -12.89 10.91
N SER A 132 3.54 -12.43 11.19
CA SER A 132 3.00 -12.39 12.57
C SER A 132 2.92 -13.74 13.27
N GLU A 133 2.91 -14.82 12.50
CA GLU A 133 2.87 -16.20 12.99
C GLU A 133 4.28 -16.79 13.18
N GLY A 134 5.32 -16.02 12.86
CA GLY A 134 6.73 -16.41 13.02
C GLY A 134 7.28 -17.22 11.85
N ARG A 135 6.53 -17.37 10.77
CA ARG A 135 6.99 -18.09 9.56
C ARG A 135 7.97 -17.23 8.79
N LYS A 136 8.91 -17.90 8.10
CA LYS A 136 9.98 -17.23 7.38
C LYS A 136 9.97 -17.50 5.87
N ASP A 137 10.34 -16.50 5.09
CA ASP A 137 10.50 -16.60 3.64
C ASP A 137 9.32 -17.32 2.94
N LYS A 138 9.60 -18.45 2.27
CA LYS A 138 8.64 -19.25 1.52
C LYS A 138 7.55 -19.85 2.41
N GLU A 139 7.79 -20.02 3.70
CA GLU A 139 6.76 -20.54 4.62
C GLU A 139 5.62 -19.56 4.82
N ALA A 140 5.87 -18.26 4.64
CA ALA A 140 4.84 -17.22 4.70
C ALA A 140 4.05 -17.07 3.39
N HIS A 141 4.55 -17.60 2.27
CA HIS A 141 3.90 -17.46 0.97
C HIS A 141 2.52 -18.16 0.94
N GLY A 142 1.49 -17.40 0.57
CA GLY A 142 0.10 -17.83 0.55
C GLY A 142 -0.52 -18.03 1.94
N LYS A 143 0.18 -17.65 3.01
CA LYS A 143 -0.33 -17.81 4.37
C LYS A 143 -0.89 -16.50 4.90
N LYS A 144 -1.97 -16.62 5.67
CA LYS A 144 -2.61 -15.49 6.34
C LYS A 144 -1.80 -15.08 7.57
N ALA A 145 -1.52 -13.78 7.70
CA ALA A 145 -0.86 -13.19 8.86
C ALA A 145 -1.29 -11.72 8.99
N ARG A 146 -1.30 -11.17 10.22
CA ARG A 146 -1.74 -9.79 10.47
C ARG A 146 -0.76 -8.74 9.94
N TRP A 147 0.50 -9.11 9.82
CA TRP A 147 1.57 -8.32 9.25
C TRP A 147 2.65 -9.23 8.69
N ALA A 148 3.44 -8.70 7.76
CA ALA A 148 4.69 -9.29 7.31
C ALA A 148 5.77 -8.22 7.26
N ASP A 149 6.97 -8.59 7.69
CA ASP A 149 8.18 -7.79 7.66
C ASP A 149 9.12 -8.28 6.56
N PHE A 150 9.78 -7.33 5.91
CA PHE A 150 11.02 -7.54 5.20
C PHE A 150 12.11 -6.72 5.86
N SER A 151 13.20 -7.35 6.30
CA SER A 151 14.34 -6.63 6.87
C SER A 151 15.68 -7.19 6.43
N GLY A 152 16.66 -6.31 6.26
CA GLY A 152 17.97 -6.67 5.72
C GLY A 152 19.00 -5.55 5.82
N LYS A 153 20.22 -5.86 5.35
CA LYS A 153 21.31 -4.87 5.30
C LYS A 153 21.06 -3.90 4.15
N ILE A 154 21.08 -2.61 4.48
CA ILE A 154 21.02 -1.49 3.53
C ILE A 154 22.42 -0.88 3.34
N GLY A 155 22.53 0.24 2.63
CA GLY A 155 23.80 0.97 2.46
C GLY A 155 24.51 1.23 3.79
N GLU A 156 25.85 1.32 3.76
CA GLU A 156 26.69 1.55 4.94
C GLU A 156 26.64 0.44 6.01
N GLY A 157 26.09 -0.74 5.69
CA GLY A 157 26.04 -1.89 6.61
C GLY A 157 24.97 -1.81 7.70
N LYS A 158 24.14 -0.75 7.70
CA LYS A 158 22.98 -0.61 8.58
C LYS A 158 21.93 -1.67 8.27
N VAL A 159 21.12 -2.03 9.26
CA VAL A 159 19.97 -2.93 9.08
C VAL A 159 18.70 -2.11 9.24
N ALA A 160 17.75 -2.30 8.33
CA ALA A 160 16.43 -1.69 8.39
C ALA A 160 15.37 -2.65 7.85
N GLY A 161 14.12 -2.38 8.19
CA GLY A 161 12.97 -3.16 7.77
C GLY A 161 11.80 -2.30 7.33
N VAL A 162 10.92 -2.97 6.59
CA VAL A 162 9.63 -2.48 6.14
C VAL A 162 8.60 -3.53 6.52
N THR A 163 7.71 -3.19 7.44
CA THR A 163 6.58 -4.04 7.82
C THR A 163 5.30 -3.49 7.24
N ILE A 164 4.47 -4.34 6.63
CA ILE A 164 3.12 -4.00 6.20
C ILE A 164 2.13 -4.66 7.16
N PHE A 165 1.21 -3.86 7.71
CA PHE A 165 0.11 -4.30 8.58
C PHE A 165 -1.19 -4.32 7.79
N ASP A 166 -1.91 -5.43 7.90
CA ASP A 166 -3.25 -5.59 7.34
C ASP A 166 -4.31 -5.10 8.32
N HIS A 167 -5.47 -4.69 7.80
CA HIS A 167 -6.56 -4.13 8.59
C HIS A 167 -7.79 -5.06 8.61
N PRO A 168 -8.46 -5.28 9.76
CA PRO A 168 -9.67 -6.12 9.88
C PRO A 168 -10.82 -5.77 8.94
N GLY A 169 -10.88 -4.51 8.49
CA GLY A 169 -11.85 -4.03 7.51
C GLY A 169 -11.52 -4.38 6.05
N ASN A 170 -10.39 -5.03 5.78
CA ASN A 170 -10.02 -5.42 4.42
C ASN A 170 -10.71 -6.71 3.99
N LEU A 171 -10.94 -6.82 2.68
CA LEU A 171 -11.44 -8.05 2.07
C LEU A 171 -10.52 -9.23 2.44
N ARG A 172 -11.11 -10.27 3.06
CA ARG A 172 -10.48 -11.56 3.42
C ARG A 172 -9.44 -11.49 4.55
N TYR A 173 -9.47 -10.45 5.38
CA TYR A 173 -8.58 -10.31 6.53
C TYR A 173 -8.47 -11.59 7.41
N PRO A 174 -7.25 -11.91 7.92
CA PRO A 174 -5.98 -11.42 7.43
C PRO A 174 -5.73 -11.92 6.00
N SER A 175 -5.22 -11.04 5.16
CA SER A 175 -4.86 -11.36 3.79
C SER A 175 -3.75 -12.41 3.78
N PRO A 176 -3.77 -13.36 2.82
CA PRO A 176 -2.61 -14.18 2.55
C PRO A 176 -1.46 -13.29 2.02
N TRP A 177 -0.22 -13.66 2.30
CA TRP A 177 0.96 -12.90 1.86
C TRP A 177 1.57 -13.49 0.60
N TYR A 178 1.81 -12.66 -0.41
CA TYR A 178 2.68 -13.04 -1.51
C TYR A 178 4.11 -12.66 -1.12
N VAL A 179 4.97 -13.66 -0.96
CA VAL A 179 6.40 -13.48 -0.66
C VAL A 179 7.22 -14.11 -1.77
N GLU A 180 8.16 -13.38 -2.36
CA GLU A 180 9.10 -13.91 -3.35
C GLU A 180 10.50 -14.02 -2.72
N LYS A 181 11.09 -15.23 -2.68
CA LYS A 181 12.44 -15.41 -2.10
C LYS A 181 13.56 -15.05 -3.09
N GLY A 182 13.29 -15.08 -4.40
CA GLY A 182 14.27 -14.70 -5.42
C GLY A 182 14.39 -13.19 -5.65
N MET A 183 13.45 -12.41 -5.14
CA MET A 183 13.34 -10.98 -5.38
C MET A 183 12.84 -10.31 -4.11
N PRO A 184 13.37 -9.14 -3.69
CA PRO A 184 12.92 -8.49 -2.47
C PRO A 184 11.55 -7.84 -2.68
N TYR A 185 10.50 -8.67 -2.76
CA TYR A 185 9.14 -8.29 -3.10
C TYR A 185 8.15 -9.02 -2.20
N PHE A 186 7.19 -8.28 -1.66
CA PHE A 186 6.05 -8.85 -0.96
C PHE A 186 4.82 -7.94 -1.01
N SER A 187 3.66 -8.54 -0.78
CA SER A 187 2.38 -7.84 -0.76
C SER A 187 1.32 -8.57 0.06
N PRO A 188 0.40 -7.83 0.72
CA PRO A 188 -0.87 -8.39 1.14
C PRO A 188 -1.68 -8.76 -0.11
N ALA A 189 -1.84 -10.06 -0.34
CA ALA A 189 -2.35 -10.61 -1.58
C ALA A 189 -3.85 -10.91 -1.48
N VAL A 190 -4.68 -9.87 -1.44
CA VAL A 190 -6.15 -10.00 -1.27
C VAL A 190 -6.82 -10.90 -2.33
N LEU A 191 -6.19 -11.06 -3.51
CA LEU A 191 -6.64 -11.92 -4.61
C LEU A 191 -5.87 -13.25 -4.74
N PHE A 192 -5.11 -13.67 -3.72
CA PHE A 192 -4.22 -14.82 -3.80
C PHE A 192 -4.93 -16.12 -4.20
N ASP A 193 -6.03 -16.44 -3.52
CA ASP A 193 -6.76 -17.71 -3.68
C ASP A 193 -7.82 -17.64 -4.80
N LYS A 194 -8.38 -16.46 -5.05
CA LYS A 194 -9.46 -16.27 -6.04
C LYS A 194 -9.64 -14.81 -6.45
N ALA A 195 -10.16 -14.60 -7.65
CA ALA A 195 -10.60 -13.29 -8.14
C ALA A 195 -11.68 -12.67 -7.24
N TYR A 196 -11.96 -11.38 -7.47
CA TYR A 196 -13.05 -10.65 -6.81
C TYR A 196 -13.79 -9.80 -7.83
N THR A 197 -15.10 -9.99 -7.92
CA THR A 197 -15.97 -9.11 -8.71
C THR A 197 -16.48 -7.98 -7.82
N LEU A 198 -16.10 -6.75 -8.14
CA LEU A 198 -16.66 -5.54 -7.55
C LEU A 198 -17.93 -5.17 -8.34
N PRO A 199 -19.13 -5.20 -7.71
CA PRO A 199 -20.36 -4.88 -8.43
C PRO A 199 -20.41 -3.44 -8.91
N ALA A 200 -21.13 -3.18 -10.01
CA ALA A 200 -21.36 -1.85 -10.56
C ALA A 200 -21.79 -0.83 -9.48
N GLY A 201 -21.18 0.35 -9.49
CA GLY A 201 -21.45 1.43 -8.55
C GLY A 201 -21.10 1.13 -7.08
N LYS A 202 -20.45 0.01 -6.78
CA LYS A 202 -19.99 -0.33 -5.42
C LYS A 202 -18.50 -0.04 -5.27
N SER A 203 -18.08 0.04 -4.01
CA SER A 203 -16.70 0.32 -3.64
C SER A 203 -16.06 -0.81 -2.81
N LEU A 204 -14.76 -0.99 -2.99
CA LEU A 204 -13.88 -1.83 -2.18
C LEU A 204 -12.80 -0.94 -1.57
N THR A 205 -12.70 -0.92 -0.23
CA THR A 205 -11.63 -0.20 0.46
C THR A 205 -10.61 -1.17 1.05
N LEU A 206 -9.33 -0.92 0.76
CA LEU A 206 -8.19 -1.61 1.35
C LEU A 206 -7.37 -0.62 2.18
N ARG A 207 -7.01 -1.01 3.41
CA ARG A 207 -6.33 -0.17 4.41
C ARG A 207 -5.09 -0.88 4.91
N TYR A 208 -3.95 -0.22 4.86
CA TYR A 208 -2.69 -0.77 5.33
C TYR A 208 -1.91 0.28 6.11
N ARG A 209 -1.10 -0.16 7.06
CA ARG A 209 0.01 0.65 7.59
C ARG A 209 1.32 0.06 7.10
N ILE A 210 2.23 0.90 6.65
CA ILE A 210 3.59 0.53 6.28
C ILE A 210 4.51 1.18 7.31
N LEU A 211 5.19 0.39 8.14
CA LEU A 211 6.18 0.89 9.10
C LEU A 211 7.57 0.74 8.51
N ILE A 212 8.33 1.84 8.54
CA ILE A 212 9.76 1.85 8.29
C ILE A 212 10.47 1.88 9.63
N HIS A 213 11.37 0.92 9.86
CA HIS A 213 12.04 0.80 11.16
C HIS A 213 13.52 0.41 11.04
N PRO A 214 14.36 0.82 12.02
CA PRO A 214 15.71 0.30 12.12
C PRO A 214 15.70 -1.16 12.59
N GLY A 215 16.77 -1.88 12.27
CA GLY A 215 16.95 -3.27 12.68
C GLY A 215 16.08 -4.28 11.94
N ARG A 216 16.08 -5.52 12.45
CA ARG A 216 15.21 -6.60 11.98
C ARG A 216 13.85 -6.55 12.68
N ALA A 217 12.91 -7.38 12.22
CA ALA A 217 11.62 -7.56 12.89
C ALA A 217 11.80 -7.82 14.40
N ASP A 218 11.17 -6.97 15.22
CA ASP A 218 10.95 -7.20 16.65
C ASP A 218 9.45 -7.43 16.84
N LYS A 219 9.07 -8.66 17.20
CA LYS A 219 7.66 -9.04 17.33
C LYS A 219 6.90 -8.19 18.34
N ALA A 220 7.50 -7.85 19.48
CA ALA A 220 6.81 -7.06 20.50
C ALA A 220 6.56 -5.63 20.01
N MET A 221 7.55 -5.05 19.32
CA MET A 221 7.45 -3.74 18.70
C MET A 221 6.39 -3.71 17.59
N LEU A 222 6.37 -4.71 16.71
CA LEU A 222 5.41 -4.79 15.61
C LEU A 222 3.98 -5.05 16.11
N GLU A 223 3.78 -5.88 17.13
CA GLU A 223 2.45 -6.08 17.72
C GLU A 223 1.94 -4.80 18.43
N ALA A 224 2.83 -4.02 19.04
CA ALA A 224 2.48 -2.71 19.60
C ALA A 224 2.07 -1.73 18.49
N GLU A 225 2.79 -1.70 17.37
CA GLU A 225 2.45 -0.87 16.22
C GLU A 225 1.11 -1.28 15.60
N LEU A 226 0.85 -2.58 15.44
CA LEU A 226 -0.44 -3.08 14.97
C LEU A 226 -1.57 -2.58 15.88
N LYS A 227 -1.41 -2.68 17.21
CA LYS A 227 -2.41 -2.18 18.16
C LYS A 227 -2.63 -0.67 18.05
N ALA A 228 -1.58 0.11 17.76
CA ALA A 228 -1.69 1.54 17.52
C ALA A 228 -2.42 1.85 16.20
N PHE A 229 -2.10 1.11 15.13
CA PHE A 229 -2.77 1.22 13.83
C PHE A 229 -4.27 0.98 13.95
N LEU A 230 -4.69 -0.10 14.62
CA LEU A 230 -6.11 -0.43 14.79
C LEU A 230 -6.91 0.57 15.66
N LYS A 231 -6.22 1.48 16.34
CA LYS A 231 -6.82 2.59 17.12
C LYS A 231 -6.71 3.94 16.42
N THR A 232 -5.97 4.00 15.31
CA THR A 232 -5.75 5.25 14.60
C THR A 232 -7.07 5.70 13.98
N THR A 233 -7.44 6.97 14.22
CA THR A 233 -8.60 7.59 13.57
C THR A 233 -8.48 7.48 12.06
N ASP A 234 -9.57 7.13 11.38
CA ASP A 234 -9.57 6.98 9.91
C ASP A 234 -9.00 8.25 9.23
N ILE A 235 -8.12 8.03 8.25
CA ILE A 235 -7.44 9.10 7.50
C ILE A 235 -8.47 10.06 6.89
N GLU A 236 -9.64 9.58 6.46
CA GLU A 236 -10.69 10.44 5.91
C GLU A 236 -11.17 11.49 6.91
N VAL A 237 -11.36 11.08 8.16
CA VAL A 237 -11.79 11.98 9.26
C VAL A 237 -10.70 12.99 9.57
N ARG A 238 -9.42 12.58 9.52
CA ARG A 238 -8.28 13.48 9.73
C ARG A 238 -8.21 14.54 8.62
N ILE A 239 -8.29 14.14 7.37
CA ILE A 239 -8.23 15.05 6.21
C ILE A 239 -9.43 16.00 6.21
N GLU A 240 -10.65 15.53 6.51
CA GLU A 240 -11.82 16.40 6.58
C GLU A 240 -11.70 17.43 7.71
N SER A 241 -11.16 17.02 8.86
CA SER A 241 -10.90 17.93 9.98
C SER A 241 -9.84 18.98 9.62
N ALA A 242 -8.76 18.59 8.94
CA ALA A 242 -7.73 19.51 8.45
C ALA A 242 -8.28 20.49 7.40
N LYS A 243 -9.13 20.01 6.47
CA LYS A 243 -9.85 20.86 5.50
C LYS A 243 -10.71 21.91 6.21
N LYS A 244 -11.50 21.50 7.22
CA LYS A 244 -12.33 22.42 8.03
C LYS A 244 -11.50 23.46 8.78
N LEU A 245 -10.40 23.05 9.41
CA LEU A 245 -9.49 23.96 10.11
C LEU A 245 -8.84 24.98 9.15
N SER A 246 -8.41 24.55 7.97
CA SER A 246 -7.84 25.46 6.96
C SER A 246 -8.85 26.49 6.45
N ALA A 247 -10.12 26.10 6.29
CA ALA A 247 -11.21 26.99 5.89
C ALA A 247 -11.59 28.01 6.98
N LEU A 248 -11.27 27.73 8.25
CA LEU A 248 -11.56 28.60 9.40
C LEU A 248 -10.43 29.59 9.73
N GLY A 249 -9.29 29.52 9.03
CA GLY A 249 -8.26 30.55 9.04
C GLY A 249 -6.84 29.99 9.19
N THR A 250 -6.08 29.93 8.09
CA THR A 250 -4.64 30.27 7.98
C THR A 250 -4.27 30.26 6.48
N ALA A 251 -3.49 31.23 6.04
CA ALA A 251 -3.11 31.47 4.65
C ALA A 251 -2.64 30.20 3.89
N MET A 252 -3.30 29.88 2.77
CA MET A 252 -2.72 29.00 1.76
C MET A 252 -1.46 29.66 1.21
N VAL A 253 -0.30 29.02 1.39
CA VAL A 253 0.85 29.29 0.52
C VAL A 253 0.65 28.45 -0.73
N THR A 254 0.09 29.07 -1.77
CA THR A 254 0.09 28.51 -3.12
C THR A 254 1.49 28.69 -3.71
N TYR A 255 2.18 27.58 -4.02
CA TYR A 255 3.35 27.63 -4.90
C TYR A 255 2.89 27.40 -6.34
N SER A 256 3.00 28.43 -7.19
CA SER A 256 3.10 28.27 -8.64
C SER A 256 4.57 28.03 -8.98
N GLY A 257 4.87 26.85 -9.51
CA GLY A 257 6.11 26.58 -10.25
C GLY A 257 5.87 26.70 -11.74
#